data_AF-A0A2S8BGE7-F1
#
_entry.id   AF-A0A2S8BGE7-F1
#
_cell.length_a   1.000
_cell.length_b   1.000
_cell.length_c   1.000
_cell.angle_alpha   90.00
_cell.angle_beta   90.00
_cell.angle_gamma   90.00
#
_symmetry.space_group_name_H-M   'P 1'
#
loop_
_entity.id
_entity.type
_entity.pdbx_description
1 polymer ?
#
loop_
_entity_poly.entity_id
_entity_poly.type
_entity_poly.pdbx_seq_one_letter_code
_entity_poly.pdbx_strand_id
1 'polypeptide(L)'
;MSDKIELPSHGIELIDDEHIDGPLYLVNANGRNGLESRVVDVRDLVPAAFPPRSPAHRIVTDTASFVAEVGRRPLINGLSTIWGNRQRGEITVIYNDLSGDADEEYTRRDDQLTLRFVPDPDWATLLKAADGAWHGQDEFGDLIESAGHLITSHPAAELMEIVDSIRASKSGSFESRIRRDTGSQHLTYSEEVTTKAGSTSRPLEVPREITLAARPFEDYPQVEVTCWLRLRISSGSLFLGLFPQPYEHRVRAAWTLVTTELADKLGVDVYAANLGK
;
A
#
# COMPACT_ATOMS: atom_id res chain seq x y z
N MET A 1 -49.84 -40.20 36.14
CA MET A 1 -49.11 -41.31 35.52
C MET A 1 -48.09 -40.68 34.58
N SER A 2 -46.80 -40.95 34.81
CA SER A 2 -45.73 -40.40 33.99
C SER A 2 -45.53 -41.33 32.80
N ASP A 3 -45.88 -40.89 31.59
CA ASP A 3 -45.59 -41.61 30.35
C ASP A 3 -44.08 -41.59 30.11
N LYS A 4 -43.39 -42.60 30.64
CA LYS A 4 -42.05 -42.95 30.18
C LYS A 4 -42.21 -43.62 28.82
N ILE A 5 -42.05 -42.84 27.76
CA ILE A 5 -41.83 -43.38 26.42
C ILE A 5 -40.50 -44.14 26.50
N GLU A 6 -40.55 -45.47 26.49
CA GLU A 6 -39.36 -46.29 26.32
C GLU A 6 -38.79 -45.99 24.93
N LEU A 7 -37.62 -45.34 24.90
CA LEU A 7 -36.92 -45.06 23.66
C LEU A 7 -36.52 -46.40 23.02
N PRO A 8 -36.67 -46.55 21.68
CA PRO A 8 -36.26 -47.77 21.00
C PRO A 8 -34.77 -48.05 21.25
N SER A 9 -34.40 -49.34 21.24
CA SER A 9 -32.99 -49.76 21.32
C SER A 9 -32.19 -49.06 20.24
N HIS A 10 -31.21 -48.25 20.64
CA HIS A 10 -30.38 -47.47 19.73
C HIS A 10 -28.90 -47.64 20.06
N GLY A 11 -28.08 -47.69 19.02
CA GLY A 11 -26.62 -47.58 19.09
C GLY A 11 -26.21 -46.20 18.60
N ILE A 12 -25.33 -45.55 19.34
CA ILE A 12 -24.71 -44.28 18.94
C ILE A 12 -23.22 -44.57 18.82
N GLU A 13 -22.68 -44.37 17.63
CA GLU A 13 -21.26 -44.49 17.36
C GLU A 13 -20.73 -43.12 16.95
N LEU A 14 -19.61 -42.71 17.55
CA LEU A 14 -18.90 -41.52 17.11
C LEU A 14 -18.10 -41.90 15.87
N ILE A 15 -18.31 -41.17 14.78
CA ILE A 15 -17.44 -41.23 13.62
C ILE A 15 -16.24 -40.34 13.95
N ASP A 16 -15.16 -41.00 14.38
CA ASP A 16 -13.88 -40.38 14.70
C ASP A 16 -12.98 -40.49 13.46
N ASP A 17 -13.02 -39.44 12.63
CA ASP A 17 -12.23 -39.31 11.41
C ASP A 17 -11.52 -37.96 11.46
N GLU A 18 -10.21 -37.98 11.31
CA GLU A 18 -9.34 -36.78 11.34
C GLU A 18 -9.68 -35.78 10.23
N HIS A 19 -10.38 -36.21 9.19
CA HIS A 19 -10.87 -35.37 8.09
C HIS A 19 -12.27 -34.79 8.36
N ILE A 20 -12.94 -35.28 9.40
CA ILE A 20 -14.23 -34.78 9.84
C ILE A 20 -13.95 -33.79 10.96
N ASP A 21 -13.88 -32.51 10.59
CA ASP A 21 -13.95 -31.39 11.53
C ASP A 21 -15.21 -31.64 12.36
N GLY A 22 -15.09 -32.01 13.66
CA GLY A 22 -16.05 -32.11 14.79
C GLY A 22 -16.95 -33.36 14.91
N PRO A 23 -17.75 -33.48 16.00
CA PRO A 23 -18.36 -34.74 16.39
C PRO A 23 -19.52 -35.12 15.46
N LEU A 24 -19.31 -36.15 14.64
CA LEU A 24 -20.32 -36.73 13.78
C LEU A 24 -20.78 -38.05 14.39
N TYR A 25 -22.08 -38.23 14.59
CA TYR A 25 -22.60 -39.46 15.17
C TYR A 25 -23.36 -40.27 14.14
N LEU A 26 -23.03 -41.56 14.04
CA LEU A 26 -23.89 -42.55 13.42
C LEU A 26 -24.88 -43.05 14.46
N VAL A 27 -26.15 -42.77 14.24
CA VAL A 27 -27.23 -43.25 15.10
C VAL A 27 -27.95 -44.39 14.40
N ASN A 28 -27.91 -45.56 15.01
CA ASN A 28 -28.63 -46.76 14.57
C ASN A 28 -29.78 -47.00 15.52
N ALA A 29 -31.02 -47.03 15.01
CA ALA A 29 -32.19 -47.32 15.82
C ALA A 29 -33.16 -48.23 15.08
N ASN A 30 -33.90 -49.07 15.81
CA ASN A 30 -34.97 -49.85 15.21
C ASN A 30 -36.21 -48.97 15.02
N GLY A 31 -36.50 -48.64 13.76
CA GLY A 31 -37.72 -47.96 13.33
C GLY A 31 -38.87 -48.93 13.10
N ARG A 32 -40.05 -48.41 12.68
CA ARG A 32 -41.25 -49.25 12.43
C ARG A 32 -41.03 -50.29 11.33
N ASN A 33 -40.01 -50.12 10.48
CA ASN A 33 -39.72 -50.97 9.33
C ASN A 33 -38.40 -51.74 9.43
N GLY A 34 -37.72 -51.76 10.59
CA GLY A 34 -36.44 -52.44 10.80
C GLY A 34 -35.31 -51.51 11.25
N LEU A 35 -34.05 -51.92 11.04
CA LEU A 35 -32.87 -51.12 11.39
C LEU A 35 -32.79 -49.89 10.47
N GLU A 36 -32.79 -48.71 11.06
CA GLU A 36 -32.60 -47.43 10.37
C GLU A 36 -31.29 -46.79 10.86
N SER A 37 -30.48 -46.31 9.90
CA SER A 37 -29.22 -45.61 10.17
C SER A 37 -29.33 -44.18 9.69
N ARG A 38 -28.96 -43.21 10.55
CA ARG A 38 -28.89 -41.80 10.20
C ARG A 38 -27.57 -41.20 10.67
N VAL A 39 -26.91 -40.48 9.76
CA VAL A 39 -25.77 -39.63 10.10
C VAL A 39 -26.32 -38.32 10.65
N VAL A 40 -25.91 -37.97 11.87
CA VAL A 40 -26.33 -36.74 12.54
C VAL A 40 -25.11 -35.84 12.71
N ASP A 41 -25.07 -34.77 11.93
CA ASP A 41 -24.18 -33.64 12.23
C ASP A 41 -24.84 -32.77 13.30
N VAL A 42 -24.30 -32.82 14.51
CA VAL A 42 -24.82 -32.08 15.67
C VAL A 42 -24.66 -30.57 15.47
N ARG A 43 -23.71 -30.13 14.63
CA ARG A 43 -23.46 -28.71 14.38
C ARG A 43 -24.47 -28.07 13.44
N ASP A 44 -24.92 -28.79 12.43
CA ASP A 44 -26.00 -28.31 11.55
C ASP A 44 -27.31 -28.15 12.31
N LEU A 45 -27.56 -29.03 13.29
CA LEU A 45 -28.79 -29.00 14.09
C LEU A 45 -28.77 -27.94 15.19
N VAL A 46 -27.59 -27.61 15.73
CA VAL A 46 -27.46 -26.67 16.85
C VAL A 46 -26.31 -25.68 16.61
N PRO A 47 -26.37 -24.86 15.54
CA PRO A 47 -25.25 -24.04 15.11
C PRO A 47 -24.81 -23.00 16.16
N ALA A 48 -25.74 -22.52 17.00
CA ALA A 48 -25.45 -21.57 18.07
C ALA A 48 -24.70 -22.18 19.28
N ALA A 49 -24.65 -23.51 19.40
CA ALA A 49 -23.88 -24.20 20.45
C ALA A 49 -22.39 -24.29 20.09
N PHE A 50 -21.99 -23.92 18.88
CA PHE A 50 -20.63 -23.95 18.40
C PHE A 50 -20.18 -22.55 17.96
N PRO A 51 -18.97 -22.09 18.31
CA PRO A 51 -18.44 -20.82 17.83
C PRO A 51 -18.33 -20.81 16.29
N PRO A 52 -18.44 -19.64 15.62
CA PRO A 52 -18.44 -19.55 14.16
C PRO A 52 -17.14 -20.12 13.53
N ARG A 53 -17.30 -20.97 12.49
CA ARG A 53 -16.24 -21.77 11.83
C ARG A 53 -15.07 -20.96 11.28
N SER A 54 -15.35 -19.80 10.69
CA SER A 54 -14.35 -18.93 10.10
C SER A 54 -14.62 -17.54 10.66
N PRO A 55 -13.73 -17.01 11.52
CA PRO A 55 -13.87 -15.62 11.92
C PRO A 55 -13.85 -14.75 10.66
N ALA A 56 -14.72 -13.73 10.61
CA ALA A 56 -14.72 -12.80 9.50
C ALA A 56 -13.30 -12.25 9.30
N HIS A 57 -12.87 -12.15 8.04
CA HIS A 57 -11.63 -11.48 7.70
C HIS A 57 -11.70 -10.04 8.20
N ARG A 58 -10.75 -9.68 9.07
CA ARG A 58 -10.68 -8.33 9.64
C ARG A 58 -9.65 -7.53 8.87
N ILE A 59 -10.03 -6.32 8.52
CA ILE A 59 -9.13 -5.36 7.87
C ILE A 59 -9.04 -4.15 8.77
N VAL A 60 -7.81 -3.80 9.15
CA VAL A 60 -7.47 -2.57 9.86
C VAL A 60 -6.59 -1.71 8.96
N THR A 61 -6.58 -0.40 9.21
CA THR A 61 -5.95 0.57 8.30
C THR A 61 -4.65 1.16 8.82
N ASP A 62 -4.39 1.00 10.12
CA ASP A 62 -3.24 1.59 10.80
C ASP A 62 -2.51 0.58 11.69
N THR A 63 -1.23 0.86 11.94
CA THR A 63 -0.36 -0.03 12.74
C THR A 63 -0.82 -0.19 14.19
N ALA A 64 -1.42 0.83 14.80
CA ALA A 64 -1.85 0.78 16.19
C ALA A 64 -3.05 -0.15 16.37
N SER A 65 -4.05 -0.07 15.49
CA SER A 65 -5.19 -0.97 15.41
C SER A 65 -4.76 -2.42 15.14
N PHE A 66 -3.76 -2.62 14.28
CA PHE A 66 -3.22 -3.96 14.02
C PHE A 66 -2.57 -4.57 15.25
N VAL A 67 -1.70 -3.82 15.93
CA VAL A 67 -1.06 -4.28 17.18
C VAL A 67 -2.10 -4.51 18.29
N ALA A 68 -3.10 -3.63 18.42
CA ALA A 68 -4.17 -3.80 19.40
C ALA A 68 -5.02 -5.05 19.13
N GLU A 69 -5.31 -5.35 17.86
CA GLU A 69 -6.08 -6.53 17.48
C GLU A 69 -5.30 -7.83 17.69
N VAL A 70 -3.99 -7.84 17.39
CA VAL A 70 -3.12 -8.98 17.74
C VAL A 70 -2.96 -9.11 19.27
N GLY A 71 -2.96 -8.00 20.02
CA GLY A 71 -2.98 -8.05 21.49
C GLY A 71 -4.30 -8.61 22.04
N ARG A 72 -5.44 -8.23 21.44
CA ARG A 72 -6.77 -8.76 21.78
C ARG A 72 -6.90 -10.24 21.41
N ARG A 73 -6.28 -10.65 20.29
CA ARG A 73 -6.24 -12.03 19.81
C ARG A 73 -4.80 -12.45 19.51
N PRO A 74 -4.10 -13.01 20.51
CA PRO A 74 -2.70 -13.41 20.40
C PRO A 74 -2.44 -14.43 19.30
N LEU A 75 -1.22 -14.40 18.77
CA LEU A 75 -0.72 -15.39 17.81
C LEU A 75 -0.62 -16.78 18.45
N ILE A 76 -0.89 -17.81 17.66
CA ILE A 76 -0.76 -19.21 18.06
C ILE A 76 0.69 -19.65 17.81
N ASN A 77 1.40 -20.02 18.88
CA ASN A 77 2.80 -20.42 18.80
C ASN A 77 2.98 -21.65 17.89
N GLY A 78 3.95 -21.59 16.98
CA GLY A 78 4.24 -22.65 16.03
C GLY A 78 3.24 -22.80 14.88
N LEU A 79 2.24 -21.92 14.78
CA LEU A 79 1.19 -21.99 13.76
C LEU A 79 0.93 -20.67 13.05
N SER A 80 0.76 -19.56 13.80
CA SER A 80 0.45 -18.28 13.17
C SER A 80 1.67 -17.69 12.47
N THR A 81 1.45 -17.14 11.28
CA THR A 81 2.50 -16.48 10.48
C THR A 81 2.08 -15.08 10.09
N ILE A 82 3.06 -14.21 9.81
CA ILE A 82 2.82 -12.84 9.36
C ILE A 82 3.53 -12.62 8.03
N TRP A 83 2.79 -12.15 7.03
CA TRP A 83 3.27 -11.94 5.68
C TRP A 83 3.07 -10.49 5.24
N GLY A 84 4.13 -9.85 4.75
CA GLY A 84 4.10 -8.51 4.20
C GLY A 84 4.16 -8.50 2.67
N ASN A 85 3.20 -7.83 2.03
CA ASN A 85 3.17 -7.53 0.61
C ASN A 85 3.38 -6.04 0.36
N ARG A 86 4.61 -5.68 -0.03
CA ARG A 86 5.02 -4.29 -0.28
C ARG A 86 4.27 -3.63 -1.43
N GLN A 87 3.93 -4.37 -2.49
CA GLN A 87 3.26 -3.78 -3.66
C GLN A 87 1.84 -3.33 -3.32
N ARG A 88 1.17 -4.08 -2.45
CA ARG A 88 -0.20 -3.77 -2.01
C ARG A 88 -0.25 -2.87 -0.78
N GLY A 89 0.87 -2.66 -0.08
CA GLY A 89 0.87 -2.01 1.23
C GLY A 89 0.03 -2.81 2.23
N GLU A 90 0.21 -4.13 2.26
CA GLU A 90 -0.56 -5.01 3.12
C GLU A 90 0.34 -5.89 4.00
N ILE A 91 -0.04 -6.06 5.26
CA ILE A 91 0.55 -7.02 6.19
C ILE A 91 -0.57 -7.92 6.71
N THR A 92 -0.44 -9.22 6.55
CA THR A 92 -1.48 -10.19 6.91
C THR A 92 -0.97 -11.20 7.91
N VAL A 93 -1.65 -11.28 9.06
CA VAL A 93 -1.57 -12.42 9.96
C VAL A 93 -2.46 -13.52 9.41
N ILE A 94 -1.93 -14.74 9.35
CA ILE A 94 -2.69 -15.96 9.13
C ILE A 94 -2.61 -16.73 10.44
N TYR A 95 -3.72 -16.80 11.18
CA TYR A 95 -3.72 -17.40 12.51
C TYR A 95 -3.62 -18.93 12.44
N ASN A 96 -4.32 -19.53 11.47
CA ASN A 96 -4.34 -20.96 11.18
C ASN A 96 -3.49 -21.26 9.94
N ASP A 97 -2.19 -20.95 9.95
CA ASP A 97 -1.31 -21.38 8.86
C ASP A 97 -0.96 -22.87 8.95
N LEU A 98 -0.13 -23.39 8.05
CA LEU A 98 0.44 -24.73 8.16
C LEU A 98 1.38 -24.79 9.37
N SER A 99 1.27 -25.84 10.17
CA SER A 99 2.28 -26.19 11.15
C SER A 99 3.56 -26.71 10.46
N GLY A 100 4.63 -26.92 11.24
CA GLY A 100 5.91 -27.41 10.72
C GLY A 100 5.84 -28.80 10.07
N ASP A 101 4.86 -29.63 10.46
CA ASP A 101 4.60 -30.96 9.89
C ASP A 101 3.48 -30.89 8.84
N ALA A 102 3.76 -30.19 7.74
CA ALA A 102 2.78 -29.88 6.69
C ALA A 102 2.27 -31.08 5.88
N ASP A 103 2.85 -32.27 6.06
CA ASP A 103 2.46 -33.49 5.34
C ASP A 103 1.22 -34.18 5.93
N GLU A 104 0.85 -33.86 7.18
CA GLU A 104 -0.27 -34.49 7.89
C GLU A 104 -1.49 -33.55 8.05
N GLU A 105 -1.31 -32.23 7.86
CA GLU A 105 -2.31 -31.23 8.24
C GLU A 105 -2.82 -30.39 7.06
N TYR A 106 -4.14 -30.41 6.83
CA TYR A 106 -4.79 -29.51 5.88
C TYR A 106 -5.26 -28.24 6.60
N THR A 107 -4.80 -27.06 6.17
CA THR A 107 -5.37 -25.78 6.62
C THR A 107 -6.09 -25.02 5.50
N ARG A 108 -7.19 -24.34 5.89
CA ARG A 108 -7.95 -23.43 5.03
C ARG A 108 -7.36 -22.02 4.98
N ARG A 109 -6.47 -21.67 5.91
CA ARG A 109 -5.86 -20.34 6.06
C ARG A 109 -6.89 -19.20 6.05
N ASP A 110 -8.09 -19.44 6.57
CA ASP A 110 -9.24 -18.54 6.48
C ASP A 110 -9.35 -17.56 7.65
N ASP A 111 -8.58 -17.78 8.72
CA ASP A 111 -8.54 -16.89 9.87
C ASP A 111 -7.43 -15.85 9.70
N GLN A 112 -7.82 -14.67 9.22
CA GLN A 112 -6.87 -13.63 8.85
C GLN A 112 -7.15 -12.30 9.54
N LEU A 113 -6.07 -11.55 9.76
CA LEU A 113 -6.10 -10.12 10.05
C LEU A 113 -5.20 -9.43 9.05
N THR A 114 -5.73 -8.49 8.28
CA THR A 114 -4.95 -7.70 7.32
C THR A 114 -4.86 -6.25 7.79
N LEU A 115 -3.65 -5.76 7.98
CA LEU A 115 -3.35 -4.34 7.90
C LEU A 115 -3.27 -3.96 6.43
N ARG A 116 -4.16 -3.07 5.99
CA ARG A 116 -4.12 -2.45 4.67
C ARG A 116 -3.87 -0.96 4.86
N PHE A 117 -2.65 -0.53 4.57
CA PHE A 117 -2.29 0.87 4.69
C PHE A 117 -3.14 1.74 3.76
N VAL A 118 -3.54 2.93 4.24
CA VAL A 118 -4.25 3.93 3.45
C VAL A 118 -3.25 4.65 2.54
N PRO A 119 -3.43 4.62 1.21
CA PRO A 119 -2.56 5.36 0.30
C PRO A 119 -2.64 6.87 0.59
N ASP A 120 -1.49 7.52 0.67
CA ASP A 120 -1.44 8.96 0.88
C ASP A 120 -1.69 9.68 -0.46
N PRO A 121 -2.68 10.58 -0.56
CA PRO A 121 -2.94 11.32 -1.79
C PRO A 121 -1.75 12.16 -2.26
N ASP A 122 -0.91 12.65 -1.34
CA ASP A 122 0.27 13.45 -1.70
C ASP A 122 1.33 12.61 -2.44
N TRP A 123 1.37 11.30 -2.24
CA TRP A 123 2.21 10.41 -3.04
C TRP A 123 1.83 10.43 -4.50
N ALA A 124 0.53 10.37 -4.80
CA ALA A 124 0.04 10.41 -6.17
C ALA A 124 0.32 11.78 -6.82
N THR A 125 0.16 12.87 -6.07
CA THR A 125 0.52 14.23 -6.50
C THR A 125 2.01 14.33 -6.82
N LEU A 126 2.87 13.80 -5.94
CA LEU A 126 4.31 13.74 -6.16
C LEU A 126 4.66 12.96 -7.44
N LEU A 127 4.11 11.76 -7.61
CA LEU A 127 4.38 10.92 -8.78
C LEU A 127 3.91 11.56 -10.08
N LYS A 128 2.80 12.29 -10.04
CA LYS A 128 2.28 13.05 -11.19
C LYS A 128 3.19 14.21 -11.56
N ALA A 129 3.71 14.94 -10.57
CA ALA A 129 4.65 16.04 -10.83
C ALA A 129 6.01 15.54 -11.32
N ALA A 130 6.45 14.36 -10.85
CA ALA A 130 7.72 13.73 -11.18
C ALA A 130 7.57 12.58 -12.20
N ASP A 131 6.77 12.77 -13.25
CA ASP A 131 6.41 11.72 -14.21
C ASP A 131 7.51 11.45 -15.26
N GLY A 132 8.55 12.29 -15.33
CA GLY A 132 9.61 12.19 -16.34
C GLY A 132 9.16 12.52 -17.76
N ALA A 133 8.06 13.26 -17.91
CA ALA A 133 7.57 13.74 -19.19
C ALA A 133 7.93 15.22 -19.42
N TRP A 134 7.72 15.66 -20.67
CA TRP A 134 7.85 17.06 -21.07
C TRP A 134 6.45 17.66 -21.14
N HIS A 135 6.24 18.77 -20.42
CA HIS A 135 4.98 19.50 -20.39
C HIS A 135 5.13 20.87 -21.02
N GLY A 136 4.01 21.38 -21.55
CA GLY A 136 3.90 22.79 -21.91
C GLY A 136 4.02 23.68 -20.66
N GLN A 137 4.26 24.97 -20.86
CA GLN A 137 4.46 25.93 -19.76
C GLN A 137 3.26 25.99 -18.80
N ASP A 138 2.04 26.03 -19.34
CA ASP A 138 0.82 26.12 -18.53
C ASP A 138 0.63 24.86 -17.67
N GLU A 139 0.73 23.69 -18.30
CA GLU A 139 0.62 22.38 -17.65
C GLU A 139 1.72 22.17 -16.59
N PHE A 140 2.97 22.55 -16.90
CA PHE A 140 4.06 22.50 -15.94
C PHE A 140 3.79 23.41 -14.73
N GLY A 141 3.25 24.60 -14.96
CA GLY A 141 2.87 25.51 -13.88
C GLY A 141 1.80 24.93 -12.98
N ASP A 142 0.77 24.31 -13.56
CA ASP A 142 -0.31 23.67 -12.79
C ASP A 142 0.21 22.46 -11.97
N LEU A 143 1.17 21.71 -12.51
CA LEU A 143 1.85 20.63 -11.78
C LEU A 143 2.61 21.17 -10.56
N ILE A 144 3.42 22.22 -10.73
CA ILE A 144 4.19 22.82 -9.63
C ILE A 144 3.26 23.46 -8.59
N GLU A 145 2.17 24.11 -9.00
CA GLU A 145 1.18 24.66 -8.08
C GLU A 145 0.54 23.55 -7.24
N SER A 146 0.18 22.42 -7.86
CA SER A 146 -0.42 21.29 -7.16
C SER A 146 0.53 20.55 -6.21
N ALA A 147 1.83 20.52 -6.52
CA ALA A 147 2.84 19.80 -5.77
C ALA A 147 3.73 20.71 -4.89
N GLY A 148 3.46 22.02 -4.87
CA GLY A 148 4.34 23.02 -4.25
C GLY A 148 4.59 22.79 -2.76
N HIS A 149 3.59 22.27 -2.02
CA HIS A 149 3.73 21.92 -0.60
C HIS A 149 4.62 20.70 -0.35
N LEU A 150 4.87 19.90 -1.39
CA LEU A 150 5.72 18.71 -1.31
C LEU A 150 7.18 19.02 -1.62
N ILE A 151 7.48 20.21 -2.13
CA ILE A 151 8.84 20.60 -2.49
C ILE A 151 9.60 21.03 -1.23
N THR A 152 10.68 20.30 -0.93
CA THR A 152 11.49 20.53 0.27
C THR A 152 12.82 21.24 -0.01
N SER A 153 13.31 21.16 -1.25
CA SER A 153 14.60 21.71 -1.64
C SER A 153 14.64 23.24 -1.76
N HIS A 154 13.52 23.88 -2.09
CA HIS A 154 13.43 25.31 -2.39
C HIS A 154 12.09 25.87 -1.88
N PRO A 155 12.00 27.17 -1.56
CA PRO A 155 10.72 27.81 -1.29
C PRO A 155 9.79 27.72 -2.51
N ALA A 156 8.55 27.30 -2.30
CA ALA A 156 7.55 27.19 -3.38
C ALA A 156 7.38 28.51 -4.15
N ALA A 157 7.48 29.66 -3.47
CA ALA A 157 7.39 30.99 -4.07
C ALA A 157 8.47 31.23 -5.15
N GLU A 158 9.70 30.76 -4.94
CA GLU A 158 10.79 30.92 -5.93
C GLU A 158 10.50 30.09 -7.19
N LEU A 159 9.93 28.90 -7.04
CA LEU A 159 9.55 28.06 -8.17
C LEU A 159 8.34 28.61 -8.92
N MET A 160 7.37 29.19 -8.21
CA MET A 160 6.27 29.89 -8.83
C MET A 160 6.73 31.14 -9.59
N GLU A 161 7.72 31.88 -9.08
CA GLU A 161 8.33 33.00 -9.82
C GLU A 161 9.01 32.53 -11.11
N ILE A 162 9.65 31.36 -11.08
CA ILE A 162 10.23 30.73 -12.28
C ILE A 162 9.13 30.34 -13.26
N VAL A 163 8.04 29.69 -12.79
CA VAL A 163 6.88 29.32 -13.60
C VAL A 163 6.22 30.56 -14.22
N ASP A 164 6.03 31.63 -13.46
CA ASP A 164 5.40 32.88 -13.92
C ASP A 164 6.29 33.61 -14.93
N SER A 165 7.60 33.67 -14.68
CA SER A 165 8.58 34.20 -15.64
C SER A 165 8.56 33.41 -16.94
N ILE A 166 8.40 32.09 -16.86
CA ILE A 166 8.24 31.22 -18.02
C ILE A 166 6.91 31.49 -18.75
N ARG A 167 5.78 31.62 -18.03
CA ARG A 167 4.46 31.92 -18.64
C ARG A 167 4.42 33.28 -19.35
N ALA A 168 5.11 34.29 -18.82
CA ALA A 168 5.15 35.65 -19.38
C ALA A 168 5.91 35.74 -20.71
N SER A 169 6.77 34.77 -21.01
CA SER A 169 7.77 34.83 -22.07
C SER A 169 7.27 34.46 -23.49
N LYS A 170 5.96 34.61 -23.75
CA LYS A 170 5.24 34.25 -25.00
C LYS A 170 5.80 34.85 -26.31
N SER A 171 6.77 35.76 -26.26
CA SER A 171 7.31 36.48 -27.43
C SER A 171 8.85 36.53 -27.54
N GLY A 172 9.60 35.92 -26.61
CA GLY A 172 11.07 36.01 -26.59
C GLY A 172 11.78 34.79 -27.18
N SER A 173 12.93 35.01 -27.82
CA SER A 173 13.84 33.91 -28.19
C SER A 173 14.62 33.45 -26.95
N PHE A 174 14.47 32.18 -26.57
CA PHE A 174 15.27 31.59 -25.48
C PHE A 174 16.58 31.05 -26.03
N GLU A 175 17.70 31.57 -25.53
CA GLU A 175 19.00 30.93 -25.73
C GLU A 175 19.39 30.19 -24.45
N SER A 176 19.43 28.86 -24.51
CA SER A 176 19.89 28.04 -23.38
C SER A 176 21.40 27.82 -23.49
N ARG A 177 22.18 28.44 -22.59
CA ARG A 177 23.63 28.19 -22.48
C ARG A 177 23.91 27.38 -21.21
N ILE A 178 24.09 26.07 -21.37
CA ILE A 178 24.43 25.17 -20.25
C ILE A 178 25.92 25.33 -19.92
N ARG A 179 26.26 25.94 -18.79
CA ARG A 179 27.64 26.00 -18.26
C ARG A 179 27.88 24.87 -17.26
N ARG A 180 28.90 24.02 -17.49
CA ARG A 180 29.15 22.80 -16.69
C ARG A 180 29.87 23.04 -15.36
N ASP A 181 30.26 24.28 -15.05
CA ASP A 181 31.19 24.62 -13.97
C ASP A 181 30.52 24.94 -12.62
N THR A 182 29.23 25.31 -12.56
CA THR A 182 28.60 25.80 -11.30
C THR A 182 27.30 25.12 -10.86
N GLY A 183 26.84 24.05 -11.51
CA GLY A 183 25.62 23.35 -11.07
C GLY A 183 24.29 24.08 -11.31
N SER A 184 24.30 25.32 -11.84
CA SER A 184 23.09 26.11 -12.18
C SER A 184 22.86 26.17 -13.70
N GLN A 185 21.61 26.12 -14.19
CA GLN A 185 21.30 26.36 -15.61
C GLN A 185 20.89 27.83 -15.78
N HIS A 186 21.69 28.62 -16.49
CA HIS A 186 21.31 29.99 -16.84
C HIS A 186 20.45 29.96 -18.10
N LEU A 187 19.21 30.45 -17.99
CA LEU A 187 18.40 30.76 -19.14
C LEU A 187 18.70 32.22 -19.53
N THR A 188 19.29 32.44 -20.70
CA THR A 188 19.47 33.80 -21.22
C THR A 188 18.26 34.16 -22.05
N TYR A 189 17.46 35.10 -21.55
CA TYR A 189 16.34 35.69 -22.27
C TYR A 189 16.88 36.77 -23.23
N SER A 190 16.76 36.54 -24.54
CA SER A 190 17.06 37.54 -25.57
C SER A 190 15.75 38.07 -26.14
N GLU A 191 15.42 39.30 -25.78
CA GLU A 191 14.30 40.04 -26.33
C GLU A 191 14.75 40.72 -27.64
N GLU A 192 14.91 39.96 -28.72
CA GLU A 192 14.93 40.55 -30.06
C GLU A 192 13.50 40.73 -30.57
N VAL A 193 12.75 41.61 -29.90
CA VAL A 193 11.61 42.28 -30.50
C VAL A 193 11.79 43.77 -30.26
N THR A 194 11.65 44.53 -31.33
CA THR A 194 11.89 45.96 -31.47
C THR A 194 10.98 46.79 -30.56
N THR A 195 11.24 46.82 -29.25
CA THR A 195 10.58 47.71 -28.31
C THR A 195 11.60 48.61 -27.64
N LYS A 196 11.60 49.86 -28.10
CA LYS A 196 12.23 51.00 -27.44
C LYS A 196 11.62 51.16 -26.03
N ALA A 197 12.18 50.53 -25.01
CA ALA A 197 12.10 50.99 -23.62
C ALA A 197 12.96 50.03 -22.78
N GLY A 198 13.93 50.58 -22.06
CA GLY A 198 14.84 49.79 -21.24
C GLY A 198 14.12 48.96 -20.19
N SER A 199 14.28 47.65 -20.25
CA SER A 199 14.18 46.78 -19.10
C SER A 199 15.36 45.82 -19.15
N THR A 200 16.12 45.80 -18.06
CA THR A 200 17.34 45.00 -17.92
C THR A 200 17.00 43.52 -18.05
N SER A 201 17.58 42.86 -19.06
CA SER A 201 17.60 41.41 -19.22
C SER A 201 18.34 40.75 -18.05
N ARG A 202 17.70 40.61 -16.89
CA ARG A 202 18.28 39.88 -15.76
C ARG A 202 18.15 38.38 -16.05
N PRO A 203 19.24 37.60 -16.00
CA PRO A 203 19.16 36.16 -16.20
C PRO A 203 18.33 35.53 -15.07
N LEU A 204 17.30 34.76 -15.44
CA LEU A 204 16.55 33.92 -14.51
C LEU A 204 17.42 32.71 -14.16
N GLU A 205 17.77 32.55 -12.89
CA GLU A 205 18.44 31.35 -12.41
C GLU A 205 17.41 30.25 -12.18
N VAL A 206 17.58 29.13 -12.89
CA VAL A 206 16.68 27.98 -12.79
C VAL A 206 17.43 26.85 -12.05
N PRO A 207 16.87 26.30 -10.96
CA PRO A 207 17.49 25.20 -10.25
C PRO A 207 17.56 23.97 -11.15
N ARG A 208 18.66 23.22 -11.06
CA ARG A 208 18.81 21.98 -11.83
C ARG A 208 18.11 20.79 -11.20
N GLU A 209 17.94 20.81 -9.90
CA GLU A 209 17.37 19.71 -9.14
C GLU A 209 16.30 20.22 -8.18
N ILE A 210 15.19 19.50 -8.11
CA ILE A 210 14.09 19.76 -7.20
C ILE A 210 13.84 18.47 -6.42
N THR A 211 13.88 18.56 -5.09
CA THR A 211 13.48 17.44 -4.21
C THR A 211 12.06 17.66 -3.74
N LEU A 212 11.22 16.64 -3.97
CA LEU A 212 9.88 16.50 -3.41
C LEU A 212 9.89 15.40 -2.35
N ALA A 213 8.98 15.46 -1.39
CA ALA A 213 8.91 14.44 -0.35
C ALA A 213 7.46 14.19 0.09
N ALA A 214 7.01 12.94 -0.02
CA ALA A 214 5.69 12.49 0.41
C ALA A 214 5.77 11.06 0.94
N ARG A 215 4.76 10.61 1.68
CA ARG A 215 4.70 9.23 2.18
C ARG A 215 3.95 8.38 1.17
N PRO A 216 4.35 7.14 0.85
CA PRO A 216 3.53 6.27 -0.01
C PRO A 216 2.16 5.92 0.60
N PHE A 217 2.10 5.83 1.93
CA PHE A 217 0.91 5.56 2.72
C PHE A 217 0.94 6.41 4.01
N GLU A 218 -0.21 6.68 4.63
CA GLU A 218 -0.32 7.60 5.79
C GLU A 218 0.62 7.24 6.96
N ASP A 219 0.79 5.94 7.23
CA ASP A 219 1.63 5.39 8.31
C ASP A 219 3.09 5.12 7.89
N TYR A 220 3.51 5.54 6.69
CA TYR A 220 4.88 5.34 6.23
C TYR A 220 5.81 6.50 6.60
N PRO A 221 7.12 6.22 6.73
CA PRO A 221 8.14 7.26 6.65
C PRO A 221 8.02 8.05 5.35
N GLN A 222 8.32 9.34 5.41
CA GLN A 222 8.37 10.20 4.23
C GLN A 222 9.50 9.75 3.30
N VAL A 223 9.21 9.70 2.00
CA VAL A 223 10.16 9.32 0.96
C VAL A 223 10.47 10.55 0.12
N GLU A 224 11.76 10.90 0.08
CA GLU A 224 12.25 11.97 -0.78
C GLU A 224 12.53 11.47 -2.20
N VAL A 225 12.06 12.22 -3.19
CA VAL A 225 12.31 12.01 -4.61
C VAL A 225 12.97 13.25 -5.20
N THR A 226 14.25 13.14 -5.51
CA THR A 226 15.00 14.18 -6.22
C THR A 226 14.76 14.03 -7.71
N CYS A 227 14.45 15.14 -8.37
CA CYS A 227 14.20 15.22 -9.79
C CYS A 227 15.18 16.18 -10.45
N TRP A 228 15.62 15.88 -11.67
CA TRP A 228 16.24 16.88 -12.53
C TRP A 228 15.16 17.75 -13.16
N LEU A 229 15.22 19.06 -12.94
CA LEU A 229 14.45 20.02 -13.72
C LEU A 229 15.12 20.18 -15.08
N ARG A 230 14.41 19.79 -16.14
CA ARG A 230 14.91 19.88 -17.50
C ARG A 230 14.10 20.86 -18.30
N LEU A 231 14.78 21.51 -19.24
CA LEU A 231 14.19 22.44 -20.20
C LEU A 231 14.53 21.99 -21.62
N ARG A 232 13.56 22.09 -22.54
CA ARG A 232 13.74 21.78 -23.96
C ARG A 232 12.97 22.79 -24.80
N ILE A 233 13.60 23.26 -25.87
CA ILE A 233 12.93 24.06 -26.89
C ILE A 233 12.67 23.16 -28.09
N SER A 234 11.43 23.15 -28.59
CA SER A 234 11.06 22.43 -29.81
C SER A 234 10.03 23.21 -30.59
N SER A 235 10.28 23.40 -31.89
CA SER A 235 9.35 24.09 -32.80
C SER A 235 8.96 25.50 -32.32
N GLY A 236 9.88 26.21 -31.65
CA GLY A 236 9.63 27.55 -31.10
C GLY A 236 8.90 27.58 -29.76
N SER A 237 8.55 26.42 -29.19
CA SER A 237 7.90 26.31 -27.88
C SER A 237 8.85 25.76 -26.82
N LEU A 238 8.77 26.29 -25.60
CA LEU A 238 9.52 25.81 -24.43
C LEU A 238 8.72 24.75 -23.68
N PHE A 239 9.38 23.65 -23.37
CA PHE A 239 8.87 22.53 -22.60
C PHE A 239 9.74 22.32 -21.35
N LEU A 240 9.10 21.91 -20.26
CA LEU A 240 9.74 21.64 -18.98
C LEU A 240 9.29 20.30 -18.41
N GLY A 241 10.09 19.73 -17.53
CA GLY A 241 9.73 18.48 -16.86
C GLY A 241 10.61 18.18 -15.67
N LEU A 242 10.05 17.47 -14.69
CA LEU A 242 10.77 16.92 -13.55
C LEU A 242 11.05 15.43 -13.84
N PHE A 243 12.33 15.12 -14.04
CA PHE A 243 12.77 13.76 -14.33
C PHE A 243 13.27 13.12 -13.04
N PRO A 244 12.54 12.15 -12.46
CA PRO A 244 12.91 11.56 -11.18
C PRO A 244 14.25 10.82 -11.31
N GLN A 245 15.13 11.05 -10.34
CA GLN A 245 16.27 10.16 -10.11
C GLN A 245 15.75 8.83 -9.53
N PRO A 246 16.52 7.72 -9.64
CA PRO A 246 16.08 6.44 -9.08
C PRO A 246 15.75 6.54 -7.58
N TYR A 247 14.49 6.35 -7.20
CA TYR A 247 14.00 6.50 -5.81
C TYR A 247 13.41 5.23 -5.20
N GLU A 248 13.21 4.15 -5.99
CA GLU A 248 12.56 2.92 -5.52
C GLU A 248 13.24 2.26 -4.32
N HIS A 249 14.56 2.43 -4.19
CA HIS A 249 15.32 1.94 -3.03
C HIS A 249 14.91 2.63 -1.73
N ARG A 250 14.48 3.91 -1.80
CA ARG A 250 13.98 4.68 -0.65
C ARG A 250 12.59 4.19 -0.23
N VAL A 251 11.72 3.90 -1.20
CA VAL A 251 10.42 3.27 -0.94
C VAL A 251 10.61 1.89 -0.29
N ARG A 252 11.59 1.11 -0.75
CA ARG A 252 11.93 -0.18 -0.13
C ARG A 252 12.45 -0.01 1.29
N ALA A 253 13.30 0.99 1.55
CA ALA A 253 13.80 1.28 2.88
C ALA A 253 12.67 1.68 3.85
N ALA A 254 11.73 2.52 3.40
CA ALA A 254 10.54 2.88 4.17
C ALA A 254 9.70 1.65 4.54
N TRP A 255 9.47 0.75 3.57
CA TRP A 255 8.79 -0.53 3.84
C TRP A 255 9.54 -1.38 4.88
N THR A 256 10.85 -1.56 4.73
CA THR A 256 11.67 -2.33 5.67
C THR A 256 11.56 -1.76 7.08
N LEU A 257 11.64 -0.44 7.24
CA LEU A 257 11.50 0.22 8.54
C LEU A 257 10.14 -0.11 9.19
N VAL A 258 9.04 0.06 8.46
CA VAL A 258 7.69 -0.26 8.96
C VAL A 258 7.57 -1.73 9.36
N THR A 259 8.08 -2.65 8.54
CA THR A 259 8.01 -4.09 8.87
C THR A 259 8.89 -4.49 10.05
N THR A 260 10.06 -3.86 10.21
CA THR A 260 10.96 -4.11 11.35
C THR A 260 10.34 -3.59 12.64
N GLU A 261 9.84 -2.36 12.66
CA GLU A 261 9.14 -1.82 13.83
C GLU A 261 7.93 -2.66 14.22
N LEU A 262 7.21 -3.20 13.23
CA LEU A 262 6.08 -4.07 13.49
C LEU A 262 6.51 -5.43 14.04
N ALA A 263 7.56 -6.03 13.48
CA ALA A 263 8.14 -7.28 13.99
C ALA A 263 8.58 -7.13 15.45
N ASP A 264 9.25 -6.02 15.78
CA ASP A 264 9.68 -5.70 17.15
C ASP A 264 8.49 -5.57 18.12
N LYS A 265 7.41 -4.89 17.69
CA LYS A 265 6.19 -4.73 18.50
C LYS A 265 5.44 -6.03 18.73
N LEU A 266 5.48 -6.96 17.77
CA LEU A 266 4.75 -8.22 17.83
C LEU A 266 5.60 -9.37 18.42
N GLY A 267 6.92 -9.20 18.47
CA GLY A 267 7.86 -10.24 18.93
C GLY A 267 7.97 -11.42 17.97
N VAL A 268 7.58 -11.26 16.71
CA VAL A 268 7.63 -12.29 15.66
C VAL A 268 8.06 -11.67 14.33
N ASP A 269 8.67 -12.48 13.46
CA ASP A 269 9.11 -12.01 12.14
C ASP A 269 7.93 -11.72 11.19
N VAL A 270 8.12 -10.71 10.35
CA VAL A 270 7.24 -10.42 9.20
C VAL A 270 7.91 -10.92 7.93
N TYR A 271 7.40 -12.01 7.36
CA TYR A 271 7.95 -12.61 6.14
C TYR A 271 7.60 -11.79 4.91
N ALA A 272 8.58 -11.58 4.03
CA ALA A 272 8.33 -10.91 2.75
C ALA A 272 7.64 -11.87 1.77
N ALA A 273 6.44 -11.50 1.32
CA ALA A 273 5.73 -12.19 0.26
C ALA A 273 5.45 -11.23 -0.91
N ASN A 274 5.81 -11.66 -2.11
CA ASN A 274 5.21 -11.16 -3.35
C ASN A 274 4.04 -12.05 -3.80
N LEU A 275 3.56 -12.94 -2.92
CA LEU A 275 2.49 -13.87 -3.22
C LEU A 275 1.16 -13.10 -3.23
N GLY A 276 0.74 -12.75 -4.44
CA GLY A 276 -0.59 -12.25 -4.77
C GLY A 276 -0.72 -12.32 -6.29
N LYS A 277 -1.75 -13.04 -6.77
CA LYS A 277 -2.23 -12.88 -8.15
C LYS A 277 -2.76 -11.47 -8.34
#